data_AF-A0A2H3CQP4-F1
#
_entry.id   AF-A0A2H3CQP4-F1
#
_cell.length_a   1.000
_cell.length_b   1.000
_cell.length_c   1.000
_cell.angle_alpha   90.00
_cell.angle_beta   90.00
_cell.angle_gamma   90.00
#
_symmetry.space_group_name_H-M   'P 1'
#
loop_
_entity.id
_entity.type
_entity.pdbx_description
1 polymer ?
#
loop_
_entity_poly.entity_id
_entity_poly.type
_entity_poly.pdbx_seq_one_letter_code
_entity_poly.pdbx_strand_id
1 'polypeptide(L)' 'IRRLPDDILTVIFEHCVRNPTKLLDSWHTYDYDSLVTDDAPWTLSHVCRQWRAVALNTARLWSCVNLTLGD' A
#
# COMPACT_ATOMS: atom_id res chain seq x y z
N ILE A 1 -11.95 -23.08 -4.04
CA ILE A 1 -11.29 -21.79 -4.35
C ILE A 1 -9.79 -22.05 -4.44
N ARG A 2 -9.16 -21.81 -5.61
CA ARG A 2 -7.69 -21.88 -5.74
C ARG A 2 -7.12 -20.65 -5.05
N ARG A 3 -6.41 -20.82 -3.93
CA ARG A 3 -5.75 -19.71 -3.23
C ARG A 3 -4.41 -19.47 -3.90
N LEU A 4 -4.13 -18.21 -4.25
CA LEU A 4 -2.77 -17.81 -4.61
C LEU A 4 -1.86 -18.01 -3.39
N PRO A 5 -0.60 -18.41 -3.58
CA PRO A 5 0.42 -18.33 -2.53
C PRO A 5 0.63 -16.90 -2.06
N ASP A 6 1.03 -16.74 -0.79
CA ASP A 6 1.20 -15.43 -0.17
C ASP A 6 2.26 -14.59 -0.89
N ASP A 7 3.35 -15.20 -1.37
CA ASP A 7 4.41 -14.48 -2.10
C ASP A 7 3.91 -13.84 -3.40
N ILE A 8 2.99 -14.51 -4.11
CA ILE A 8 2.41 -13.96 -5.34
C ILE A 8 1.44 -12.83 -4.99
N LEU A 9 0.69 -12.94 -3.89
CA LEU A 9 -0.14 -11.84 -3.39
C LEU A 9 0.72 -10.64 -3.00
N THR A 10 1.86 -10.85 -2.33
CA THR A 10 2.81 -9.80 -1.98
C THR A 10 3.29 -9.05 -3.23
N VAL A 11 3.72 -9.78 -4.27
CA VAL A 11 4.16 -9.16 -5.54
C VAL A 11 3.04 -8.34 -6.18
N ILE A 12 1.80 -8.85 -6.19
CA ILE A 12 0.65 -8.11 -6.72
C ILE A 12 0.39 -6.84 -5.89
N PHE A 13 0.33 -6.96 -4.57
CA PHE A 13 0.02 -5.85 -3.67
C PHE A 13 1.06 -4.74 -3.80
N GLU A 14 2.33 -5.14 -3.88
CA GLU A 14 3.45 -4.24 -4.09
C GLU A 14 3.40 -3.45 -5.42
N HIS A 15 2.68 -3.94 -6.44
CA HIS A 15 2.43 -3.22 -7.69
C HIS A 15 1.20 -2.31 -7.61
N CYS A 16 0.31 -2.52 -6.64
CA CYS A 16 -0.83 -1.64 -6.39
C CYS A 16 -0.44 -0.33 -5.68
N VAL A 17 0.80 -0.25 -5.17
CA VAL A 17 1.31 0.93 -4.46
C VAL A 17 2.23 1.73 -5.36
N ARG A 18 2.03 3.06 -5.40
CA ARG A 18 2.87 3.97 -6.18
C ARG A 18 4.29 3.95 -5.62
N ASN A 19 5.29 3.88 -6.52
CA ASN A 19 6.68 3.75 -6.13
C ASN A 19 7.14 5.01 -5.37
N PRO A 20 7.57 4.88 -4.09
CA PRO A 20 7.97 6.04 -3.29
C PRO A 20 9.18 6.79 -3.85
N THR A 21 10.03 6.16 -4.68
CA THR A 21 11.15 6.85 -5.34
C THR A 21 10.70 7.86 -6.40
N LYS A 22 9.48 7.72 -6.94
CA LYS A 22 8.86 8.71 -7.84
C LYS A 22 8.25 9.90 -7.08
N LEU A 23 8.17 9.84 -5.76
CA LEU A 23 7.67 10.94 -4.92
C LEU A 23 8.67 12.09 -4.76
N LEU A 24 9.92 11.91 -5.19
CA LEU A 24 10.94 12.97 -5.21
C LEU A 24 10.78 13.90 -6.44
N ASP A 25 10.05 13.47 -7.47
CA ASP A 25 9.63 14.33 -8.58
C ASP A 25 8.39 15.14 -8.15
N SER A 26 8.69 16.13 -7.31
CA SER A 26 7.99 17.25 -6.66
C SER A 26 6.58 17.72 -7.11
N TRP A 27 5.94 17.15 -8.13
CA TRP A 27 4.59 17.54 -8.57
C TRP A 27 3.49 16.52 -8.23
N HIS A 28 3.84 15.26 -7.93
CA HIS A 28 2.87 14.18 -7.66
C HIS A 28 2.99 13.55 -6.25
N THR A 29 3.87 14.09 -5.41
CA THR A 29 4.18 13.60 -4.06
C THR A 29 2.95 13.50 -3.15
N TYR A 30 1.93 14.32 -3.39
CA TYR A 30 0.73 14.40 -2.55
C TYR A 30 -0.36 13.38 -2.89
N ASP A 31 -0.21 12.58 -3.94
CA ASP A 31 -1.29 11.72 -4.45
C ASP A 31 -1.28 10.29 -3.86
N TYR A 32 -0.34 9.98 -2.94
CA TYR A 32 -0.32 8.68 -2.27
C TYR A 32 0.12 8.81 -0.81
N ASP A 33 -0.72 8.30 0.10
CA ASP A 33 -0.42 8.23 1.52
C ASP A 33 -0.97 6.91 2.07
N SER A 34 -0.10 6.12 2.71
CA SER A 34 -0.50 4.82 3.24
C SER A 34 -1.52 4.93 4.39
N LEU A 35 -1.71 6.11 4.97
CA LEU A 35 -2.72 6.39 5.99
C LEU A 35 -4.08 6.76 5.41
N VAL A 36 -4.17 7.04 4.10
CA VAL A 36 -5.43 7.34 3.41
C VAL A 36 -6.20 6.03 3.22
N THR A 37 -7.38 5.93 3.85
CA THR A 37 -8.09 4.65 4.00
C THR A 37 -8.74 4.11 2.73
N ASP A 38 -8.88 4.92 1.70
CA ASP A 38 -9.33 4.55 0.36
C ASP A 38 -8.18 4.06 -0.54
N ASP A 39 -6.92 4.23 -0.13
CA ASP A 39 -5.78 3.72 -0.90
C ASP A 39 -5.63 2.19 -0.82
N ALA A 40 -4.81 1.67 -1.73
CA ALA A 40 -4.60 0.25 -1.95
C ALA A 40 -4.30 -0.57 -0.67
N PRO A 41 -3.43 -0.14 0.28
CA PRO A 41 -3.10 -0.94 1.46
C PRO A 41 -4.34 -1.34 2.28
N TRP A 42 -5.25 -0.38 2.47
CA TRP A 42 -6.48 -0.59 3.23
C TRP A 42 -7.49 -1.41 2.45
N THR A 43 -7.72 -1.06 1.18
CA THR A 43 -8.64 -1.80 0.30
C THR A 43 -8.27 -3.28 0.21
N LEU A 44 -6.98 -3.58 0.00
CA LEU A 44 -6.47 -4.95 -0.07
C LEU A 44 -6.65 -5.70 1.25
N SER A 45 -6.44 -5.03 2.38
CA SER A 45 -6.59 -5.63 3.72
C SER A 45 -8.02 -6.06 4.06
N HIS A 46 -9.03 -5.55 3.36
CA HIS A 46 -10.45 -5.78 3.65
C HIS A 46 -11.11 -6.88 2.81
N VAL A 47 -10.41 -7.46 1.83
CA VAL A 47 -10.99 -8.48 0.93
C VAL A 47 -11.28 -9.81 1.64
N CYS A 48 -10.28 -10.39 2.33
CA CYS A 48 -10.45 -11.62 3.12
C CYS A 48 -9.34 -11.77 4.17
N ARG A 49 -9.43 -12.80 5.04
CA ARG A 49 -8.43 -13.05 6.09
C ARG A 49 -7.00 -13.25 5.55
N GLN A 50 -6.84 -13.94 4.42
CA GLN A 50 -5.53 -14.16 3.81
C GLN A 50 -4.93 -12.85 3.31
N TRP A 51 -5.71 -12.06 2.57
CA TRP A 51 -5.26 -10.77 2.05
C TRP A 51 -4.92 -9.78 3.16
N ARG A 52 -5.71 -9.77 4.25
CA ARG A 52 -5.37 -9.00 5.46
C ARG A 52 -4.00 -9.38 6.02
N ALA A 53 -3.73 -10.67 6.15
CA ALA A 53 -2.45 -11.15 6.68
C ALA A 53 -1.28 -10.74 5.77
N VAL A 54 -1.42 -10.88 4.45
CA VAL A 54 -0.37 -10.49 3.49
C VAL A 54 -0.16 -8.97 3.47
N ALA A 55 -1.24 -8.19 3.44
CA ALA A 55 -1.17 -6.73 3.42
C ALA A 55 -0.47 -6.17 4.69
N LEU A 56 -0.79 -6.71 5.87
CA LEU A 56 -0.14 -6.29 7.12
C LEU A 56 1.33 -6.72 7.22
N ASN A 57 1.71 -7.85 6.60
CA ASN A 57 3.11 -8.31 6.58
C ASN A 57 3.96 -7.68 5.46
N THR A 58 3.35 -6.95 4.53
CA THR A 58 4.07 -6.31 3.42
C THR A 58 4.38 -4.86 3.78
N ALA A 59 5.49 -4.64 4.49
CA ALA A 59 5.89 -3.31 4.99
C ALA A 59 5.95 -2.22 3.90
N ARG A 60 6.25 -2.59 2.65
CA ARG A 60 6.32 -1.64 1.52
C ARG A 60 4.97 -0.99 1.18
N LEU A 61 3.84 -1.62 1.56
CA LEU A 61 2.52 -1.00 1.39
C LEU A 61 2.32 0.22 2.29
N TRP A 62 3.06 0.28 3.41
CA TRP A 62 2.88 1.24 4.48
C TRP A 62 4.03 2.26 4.58
N SER A 63 4.90 2.32 3.56
CA SER A 63 6.16 3.06 3.62
C SER A 63 6.06 4.54 3.24
N CYS A 64 4.93 5.00 2.72
CA CYS A 64 4.70 6.40 2.37
C CYS A 64 3.71 7.02 3.36
N VAL A 65 4.17 8.00 4.15
CA VAL A 65 3.32 8.72 5.10
C VAL A 65 3.59 10.21 4.90
N ASN A 66 2.56 10.98 4.56
CA ASN A 66 2.69 12.43 4.40
C ASN A 66 2.30 13.10 5.71
N LEU A 67 3.27 13.75 6.33
CA LEU A 67 3.05 14.54 7.53
C LEU A 67 2.86 16.00 7.14
N THR A 68 1.69 16.55 7.45
CA THR A 68 1.46 17.99 7.41
C THR A 68 1.69 18.54 8.82
N LEU A 69 2.64 19.45 8.97
CA LEU A 69 2.77 20.24 10.19
C LEU A 69 1.77 21.39 10.08
N GLY A 70 0.78 21.41 10.97
CA GLY A 70 -0.15 22.54 11.08
C GLY A 70 0.57 23.79 11.58
N ASP A 71 0.12 24.96 11.13
CA ASP A 71 0.63 26.29 11.50
C ASP A 71 0.52 26.58 13.01
#